data_AF-A0A1F2QBJ5-F1
#
_entry.id   AF-A0A1F2QBJ5-F1
#
_cell.length_a   1.000
_cell.length_b   1.000
_cell.length_c   1.000
_cell.angle_alpha   90.00
_cell.angle_beta   90.00
_cell.angle_gamma   90.00
#
_symmetry.space_group_name_H-M   'P 1'
#
loop_
_entity.id
_entity.type
_entity.pdbx_description
1 polymer ?
#
loop_
_entity_poly.entity_id
_entity_poly.type
_entity_poly.pdbx_seq_one_letter_code
_entity_poly.pdbx_strand_id
1 'polypeptide(L)'
;MARKRKCAGITKQGVRCKAHPVRGRKHCRAHGPRTPTGKHAGGQPTKCTPELVEEILSYILIGLPLYRAAEAAGIGRSTLFHWRVRGERGEEPYAQFLDAFRAREAIIQRTALSLFWQRASGRDILSFLARRFPEDWTEAWALKVVEAEAELEAAHGPNWLSAVVDLDDDA
;
A
#
# COMPACT_ATOMS: atom_id res chain seq x y z
N MET A 1 -26.84 55.73 -23.75
CA MET A 1 -26.24 54.43 -23.35
C MET A 1 -27.34 53.52 -22.79
N ALA A 2 -27.49 52.30 -23.29
CA ALA A 2 -28.54 51.38 -22.83
C ALA A 2 -28.28 50.90 -21.37
N ARG A 3 -29.30 50.99 -20.52
CA ARG A 3 -29.23 50.60 -19.10
C ARG A 3 -29.04 49.08 -18.99
N LYS A 4 -27.92 48.63 -18.42
CA LYS A 4 -27.61 47.18 -18.27
C LYS A 4 -28.68 46.49 -17.40
N ARG A 5 -29.34 45.46 -17.95
CA ARG A 5 -30.37 44.67 -17.26
C ARG A 5 -29.83 44.07 -15.95
N LYS A 6 -30.65 44.05 -14.89
CA LYS A 6 -30.34 43.46 -13.60
C LYS A 6 -30.96 42.06 -13.44
N CYS A 7 -30.38 41.26 -12.56
CA CYS A 7 -30.88 39.94 -12.21
C CYS A 7 -32.33 40.04 -11.67
N ALA A 8 -33.17 39.08 -12.06
CA ALA A 8 -34.54 38.97 -11.57
C ALA A 8 -34.68 38.27 -10.19
N GLY A 9 -33.56 37.85 -9.59
CA GLY A 9 -33.57 37.09 -8.34
C GLY A 9 -33.74 37.98 -7.11
N ILE A 10 -34.36 37.42 -6.06
CA ILE A 10 -34.49 38.02 -4.73
C ILE A 10 -33.46 37.37 -3.81
N THR A 11 -32.71 38.20 -3.09
CA THR A 11 -31.70 37.74 -2.12
C THR A 11 -32.36 37.20 -0.86
N LYS A 12 -31.59 36.57 0.03
CA LYS A 12 -32.09 36.05 1.32
C LYS A 12 -32.74 37.14 2.19
N GLN A 13 -32.31 38.38 2.04
CA GLN A 13 -32.82 39.54 2.75
C GLN A 13 -34.09 40.14 2.11
N GLY A 14 -34.72 39.44 1.15
CA GLY A 14 -35.93 39.93 0.46
C GLY A 14 -35.68 41.07 -0.54
N VAL A 15 -34.45 41.56 -0.66
CA VAL A 15 -34.11 42.65 -1.60
C VAL A 15 -33.74 42.11 -2.98
N ARG A 16 -34.04 42.90 -4.02
CA ARG A 16 -33.74 42.56 -5.42
C ARG A 16 -32.23 42.50 -5.67
N CYS A 17 -31.79 41.46 -6.36
CA CYS A 17 -30.38 41.24 -6.68
C CYS A 17 -29.83 42.35 -7.61
N LYS A 18 -28.74 43.01 -7.18
CA LYS A 18 -28.06 44.08 -7.92
C LYS A 18 -27.08 43.58 -8.99
N ALA A 19 -26.84 42.26 -9.05
CA ALA A 19 -25.93 41.66 -10.03
C ALA A 19 -26.52 41.70 -11.44
N HIS A 20 -25.64 41.60 -12.44
CA HIS A 20 -26.06 41.42 -13.83
C HIS A 20 -26.37 39.95 -14.12
N PRO A 21 -27.37 39.66 -14.96
CA PRO A 21 -27.65 38.29 -15.35
C PRO A 21 -26.55 37.74 -16.25
N VAL A 22 -26.41 36.42 -16.28
CA VAL A 22 -25.56 35.75 -17.26
C VAL A 22 -26.13 35.99 -18.66
N ARG A 23 -25.28 36.11 -19.69
CA ARG A 23 -25.69 36.29 -21.08
C ARG A 23 -26.78 35.26 -21.45
N GLY A 24 -27.89 35.72 -22.02
CA GLY A 24 -29.02 34.88 -22.39
C GLY A 24 -29.94 34.43 -21.24
N ARG A 25 -29.67 34.77 -19.98
CA ARG A 25 -30.48 34.36 -18.82
C ARG A 25 -31.13 35.55 -18.11
N LYS A 26 -32.19 35.31 -17.34
CA LYS A 26 -32.85 36.33 -16.48
C LYS A 26 -32.18 36.48 -15.10
N HIS A 27 -31.35 35.51 -14.71
CA HIS A 27 -30.70 35.43 -13.39
C HIS A 27 -29.17 35.48 -13.49
N CYS A 28 -28.50 35.92 -12.42
CA CYS A 28 -27.04 35.80 -12.25
C CYS A 28 -26.66 34.35 -11.89
N ARG A 29 -25.37 34.02 -11.81
CA ARG A 29 -24.92 32.67 -11.43
C ARG A 29 -25.44 32.22 -10.05
N ALA A 30 -25.62 33.15 -9.11
CA ALA A 30 -26.10 32.86 -7.75
C ALA A 30 -27.61 32.57 -7.66
N HIS A 31 -28.43 33.17 -8.54
CA HIS A 31 -29.89 32.99 -8.58
C HIS A 31 -30.36 32.17 -9.80
N GLY A 32 -29.43 31.68 -10.62
CA GLY A 32 -29.73 30.75 -11.70
C GLY A 32 -29.98 29.36 -11.14
N PRO A 33 -30.68 28.48 -11.87
CA PRO A 33 -30.75 27.08 -11.49
C PRO A 33 -29.33 26.55 -11.37
N ARG A 34 -28.96 26.05 -10.19
CA ARG A 34 -27.77 25.21 -10.06
C ARG A 34 -28.10 23.96 -10.85
N THR A 35 -27.46 23.78 -12.00
CA THR A 35 -27.40 22.45 -12.59
C THR A 35 -26.84 21.55 -11.51
N PRO A 36 -27.57 20.49 -11.09
CA PRO A 36 -26.95 19.46 -10.28
C PRO A 36 -25.72 19.02 -11.06
N THR A 37 -24.53 19.28 -10.53
CA THR A 37 -23.33 18.65 -11.04
C THR A 37 -23.64 17.17 -10.93
N GLY A 38 -23.79 16.51 -12.09
CA GLY A 38 -24.23 15.11 -12.13
C GLY A 38 -23.44 14.29 -11.12
N LYS A 39 -24.09 13.34 -10.47
CA LYS A 39 -23.44 12.37 -9.61
C LYS A 39 -22.26 11.81 -10.40
N HIS A 40 -21.03 12.14 -10.02
CA HIS A 40 -19.86 11.57 -10.67
C HIS A 40 -20.04 10.05 -10.62
N ALA A 41 -19.87 9.37 -11.76
CA ALA A 41 -19.81 7.92 -11.79
C ALA A 41 -18.84 7.51 -10.66
N GLY A 42 -19.33 6.72 -9.71
CA GLY A 42 -18.69 6.53 -8.40
C GLY A 42 -17.19 6.34 -8.57
N GLY A 43 -16.40 7.08 -7.79
CA GLY A 43 -14.95 7.00 -7.85
C GLY A 43 -14.47 5.55 -7.73
N GLN A 44 -13.23 5.29 -8.17
CA GLN A 44 -12.63 3.96 -8.08
C GLN A 44 -12.92 3.32 -6.71
N PRO A 45 -13.27 2.02 -6.69
CA PRO A 45 -13.51 1.30 -5.45
C PRO A 45 -12.22 1.33 -4.61
N THR A 46 -12.21 2.22 -3.62
CA THR A 46 -11.07 2.52 -2.74
C THR A 46 -11.39 2.15 -1.29
N LYS A 47 -12.43 1.34 -1.09
CA LYS A 47 -12.82 0.82 0.22
C LYS A 47 -11.93 -0.38 0.53
N CYS A 48 -11.40 -0.46 1.75
CA CYS A 48 -10.65 -1.63 2.22
C CYS A 48 -11.64 -2.78 2.44
N THR A 49 -11.82 -3.61 1.42
CA THR A 49 -12.63 -4.82 1.49
C THR A 49 -11.72 -6.05 1.55
N PRO A 50 -12.19 -7.18 2.10
CA PRO A 50 -11.40 -8.41 2.18
C PRO A 50 -10.88 -8.88 0.81
N GLU A 51 -11.70 -8.77 -0.24
CA GLU A 51 -11.34 -9.22 -1.59
C GLU A 51 -10.18 -8.40 -2.16
N LEU A 52 -10.25 -7.09 -2.00
CA LEU A 52 -9.20 -6.17 -2.45
C LEU A 52 -7.92 -6.33 -1.63
N VAL A 53 -8.05 -6.59 -0.33
CA VAL A 53 -6.90 -6.90 0.53
C VAL A 53 -6.22 -8.18 0.03
N GLU A 54 -6.97 -9.25 -0.22
CA GLU A 54 -6.37 -10.51 -0.69
C GLU A 54 -5.70 -10.34 -2.07
N GLU A 55 -6.30 -9.55 -2.96
CA GLU A 55 -5.67 -9.19 -4.24
C GLU A 55 -4.32 -8.51 -4.03
N ILE A 56 -4.24 -7.49 -3.16
CA ILE A 56 -2.98 -6.82 -2.81
C ILE A 56 -1.98 -7.81 -2.23
N LEU A 57 -2.40 -8.66 -1.28
CA LEU A 57 -1.53 -9.64 -0.62
C LEU A 57 -0.99 -10.70 -1.59
N SER A 58 -1.74 -11.06 -2.63
CA SER A 58 -1.27 -11.97 -3.68
C SER A 58 -0.07 -11.38 -4.44
N TYR A 59 -0.07 -10.07 -4.70
CA TYR A 59 1.05 -9.37 -5.33
C TYR A 59 2.27 -9.26 -4.39
N ILE A 60 2.03 -9.13 -3.08
CA ILE A 60 3.13 -9.16 -2.10
C ILE A 60 3.85 -10.49 -2.13
N LEU A 61 3.11 -11.61 -2.16
CA LEU A 61 3.69 -12.95 -2.15
C LEU A 61 4.61 -13.23 -3.34
N ILE A 62 4.34 -12.64 -4.51
CA ILE A 62 5.22 -12.75 -5.69
C ILE A 62 6.41 -11.77 -5.65
N GLY A 63 6.53 -10.97 -4.59
CA GLY A 63 7.69 -10.12 -4.30
C GLY A 63 7.49 -8.62 -4.56
N LEU A 64 6.29 -8.15 -4.93
CA LEU A 64 6.09 -6.71 -5.14
C LEU A 64 6.18 -5.94 -3.82
N PRO A 65 6.76 -4.72 -3.81
CA PRO A 65 6.65 -3.83 -2.66
C PRO A 65 5.21 -3.33 -2.49
N LEU A 66 4.82 -3.01 -1.25
CA LEU A 66 3.43 -2.71 -0.90
C LEU A 66 2.75 -1.65 -1.77
N TYR A 67 3.46 -0.56 -2.09
CA TYR A 67 2.90 0.50 -2.92
C TYR A 67 2.64 0.06 -4.37
N ARG A 68 3.45 -0.87 -4.92
CA ARG A 68 3.24 -1.42 -6.27
C ARG A 68 2.13 -2.46 -6.29
N ALA A 69 2.06 -3.29 -5.25
CA ALA A 69 0.96 -4.23 -5.08
C ALA A 69 -0.39 -3.51 -4.97
N ALA A 70 -0.44 -2.41 -4.20
CA ALA A 70 -1.62 -1.55 -4.11
C ALA A 70 -1.95 -0.88 -5.47
N GLU A 71 -0.95 -0.31 -6.15
CA GLU A 71 -1.16 0.29 -7.48
C GLU A 71 -1.70 -0.73 -8.50
N ALA A 72 -1.19 -1.98 -8.48
CA ALA A 72 -1.66 -3.06 -9.34
C ALA A 72 -3.13 -3.42 -9.07
N ALA A 73 -3.57 -3.39 -7.81
CA ALA A 73 -4.96 -3.57 -7.40
C ALA A 73 -5.82 -2.30 -7.54
N GLY A 74 -5.32 -1.25 -8.22
CA GLY A 74 -6.05 -0.02 -8.47
C GLY A 74 -6.13 0.95 -7.28
N ILE A 75 -5.28 0.77 -6.25
CA ILE A 75 -5.23 1.61 -5.05
C ILE A 75 -4.08 2.60 -5.12
N GLY A 76 -4.44 3.89 -5.16
CA GLY A 76 -3.48 4.98 -5.16
C GLY A 76 -2.70 5.11 -3.84
N ARG A 77 -1.51 5.72 -3.93
CA ARG A 77 -0.59 5.88 -2.79
C ARG A 77 -1.19 6.62 -1.59
N SER A 78 -2.01 7.65 -1.82
CA SER A 78 -2.66 8.39 -0.73
C SER A 78 -3.65 7.53 0.05
N THR A 79 -4.45 6.72 -0.66
CA THR A 79 -5.38 5.77 -0.06
C THR A 79 -4.63 4.72 0.76
N LEU A 80 -3.58 4.13 0.20
CA LEU A 80 -2.74 3.16 0.91
C LEU A 80 -2.13 3.79 2.17
N PHE A 81 -1.58 5.00 2.08
CA PHE A 81 -1.02 5.71 3.23
C PHE A 81 -2.06 5.91 4.33
N HIS A 82 -3.27 6.34 3.99
CA HIS A 82 -4.35 6.47 4.97
C HIS A 82 -4.73 5.14 5.60
N TRP A 83 -4.77 4.04 4.83
CA TRP A 83 -5.02 2.72 5.38
C TRP A 83 -3.94 2.32 6.38
N ARG A 84 -2.66 2.52 6.04
CA ARG A 84 -1.55 2.24 6.97
C ARG A 84 -1.66 3.01 8.27
N VAL A 85 -1.86 4.33 8.21
CA VAL A 85 -1.99 5.17 9.42
C VAL A 85 -3.15 4.71 10.30
N ARG A 86 -4.27 4.31 9.69
CA ARG A 86 -5.44 3.80 10.44
C ARG A 86 -5.19 2.42 11.02
N GLY A 87 -4.51 1.54 10.29
CA GLY A 87 -4.12 0.23 10.79
C GLY A 87 -3.12 0.30 11.94
N GLU A 88 -2.15 1.22 11.89
CA GLU A 88 -1.19 1.48 12.98
C GLU A 88 -1.90 2.00 14.24
N ARG A 89 -3.08 2.60 14.12
CA ARG A 89 -3.95 3.00 15.23
C ARG A 89 -4.87 1.88 15.73
N GLY A 90 -4.82 0.69 15.12
CA GLY A 90 -5.70 -0.42 15.45
C GLY A 90 -7.12 -0.30 14.89
N GLU A 91 -7.37 0.57 13.90
CA GLU A 91 -8.71 0.72 13.32
C GLU A 91 -9.01 -0.39 12.32
N GLU A 92 -10.14 -1.07 12.48
CA GLU A 92 -10.59 -2.09 11.53
C GLU A 92 -11.26 -1.49 10.28
N PRO A 93 -11.12 -2.11 9.09
CA PRO A 93 -10.40 -3.36 8.80
C PRO A 93 -8.89 -3.18 8.50
N TYR A 94 -8.34 -1.99 8.77
CA TYR A 94 -6.99 -1.63 8.35
C TYR A 94 -5.89 -2.30 9.20
N ALA A 95 -6.19 -2.57 10.47
CA ALA A 95 -5.32 -3.32 11.36
C ALA A 95 -5.11 -4.75 10.83
N GLN A 96 -6.21 -5.46 10.54
CA GLN A 96 -6.15 -6.80 9.91
C GLN A 96 -5.38 -6.80 8.60
N PHE A 97 -5.57 -5.78 7.75
CA PHE A 97 -4.79 -5.64 6.53
C PHE A 97 -3.27 -5.54 6.80
N LEU A 98 -2.85 -4.73 7.77
CA LEU A 98 -1.44 -4.60 8.12
C LEU A 98 -0.85 -5.88 8.70
N ASP A 99 -1.58 -6.57 9.56
CA ASP A 99 -1.11 -7.82 10.15
C ASP A 99 -1.01 -8.92 9.09
N ALA A 100 -1.99 -9.00 8.19
CA ALA A 100 -1.93 -9.91 7.05
C ALA A 100 -0.75 -9.58 6.12
N PHE A 101 -0.47 -8.30 5.87
CA PHE A 101 0.70 -7.87 5.11
C PHE A 101 2.02 -8.32 5.75
N ARG A 102 2.21 -8.07 7.05
CA ARG A 102 3.38 -8.53 7.81
C ARG A 102 3.53 -10.05 7.76
N ALA A 103 2.43 -10.79 7.87
CA ALA A 103 2.44 -12.24 7.75
C ALA A 103 2.91 -12.71 6.37
N ARG A 104 2.52 -12.02 5.28
CA ARG A 104 3.04 -12.33 3.93
C ARG A 104 4.52 -11.99 3.80
N GLU A 105 5.00 -10.91 4.41
CA GLU A 105 6.43 -10.60 4.43
C GLU A 105 7.25 -11.67 5.16
N ALA A 106 6.77 -12.17 6.31
CA ALA A 106 7.40 -13.28 7.01
C ALA A 106 7.50 -14.55 6.13
N ILE A 107 6.46 -14.85 5.35
CA ILE A 107 6.48 -15.98 4.40
C ILE A 107 7.56 -15.79 3.32
N ILE A 108 7.74 -14.56 2.82
CA ILE A 108 8.78 -14.24 1.82
C ILE A 108 10.16 -14.44 2.44
N GLN A 109 10.40 -13.90 3.65
CA GLN A 109 11.68 -14.04 4.35
C GLN A 109 12.03 -15.51 4.58
N ARG A 110 11.09 -16.32 5.08
CA ARG A 110 11.27 -17.76 5.28
C ARG A 110 11.58 -18.50 3.97
N THR A 111 10.83 -18.21 2.92
CA THR A 111 11.03 -18.86 1.61
C THR A 111 12.40 -18.51 1.02
N ALA A 112 12.80 -17.24 1.11
CA ALA A 112 14.11 -16.78 0.69
C ALA A 112 15.22 -17.51 1.44
N LEU A 113 15.14 -17.58 2.78
CA LEU A 113 16.08 -18.35 3.60
C LEU A 113 16.15 -19.83 3.23
N SER A 114 15.01 -20.47 3.00
CA SER A 114 15.00 -21.87 2.58
C SER A 114 15.73 -22.07 1.24
N LEU A 115 15.61 -21.12 0.31
CA LEU A 115 16.33 -21.16 -0.96
C LEU A 115 17.83 -20.86 -0.79
N PHE A 116 18.19 -20.02 0.19
CA PHE A 116 19.58 -19.74 0.56
C PHE A 116 20.28 -21.04 0.94
N TRP A 117 19.72 -21.76 1.91
CA TRP A 117 20.31 -23.01 2.40
C TRP A 117 20.33 -24.16 1.37
N GLN A 118 19.50 -24.08 0.32
CA GLN A 118 19.45 -25.10 -0.74
C GLN A 118 20.38 -24.82 -1.93
N ARG A 119 21.02 -23.64 -2.02
CA ARG A 119 21.83 -23.24 -3.19
C ARG A 119 23.20 -22.71 -2.77
N ALA A 120 24.24 -23.12 -3.50
CA ALA A 120 25.64 -22.73 -3.27
C ALA A 120 25.97 -21.22 -3.45
N SER A 121 25.02 -20.35 -3.80
CA SER A 121 25.26 -18.91 -3.99
C SER A 121 24.27 -18.06 -3.17
N GLY A 122 24.29 -18.27 -1.85
CA GLY A 122 23.40 -17.59 -0.92
C GLY A 122 23.57 -16.06 -0.81
N ARG A 123 24.71 -15.52 -1.24
CA ARG A 123 25.01 -14.08 -1.13
C ARG A 123 23.98 -13.18 -1.83
N ASP A 124 23.42 -13.61 -2.96
CA ASP A 124 22.38 -12.85 -3.68
C ASP A 124 21.06 -12.79 -2.91
N ILE A 125 20.72 -13.87 -2.21
CA ILE A 125 19.50 -13.96 -1.40
C ILE A 125 19.61 -13.09 -0.15
N LEU A 126 20.75 -13.13 0.54
CA LEU A 126 21.00 -12.25 1.69
C LEU A 126 21.05 -10.78 1.26
N SER A 127 21.61 -10.49 0.09
CA SER A 127 21.61 -9.13 -0.48
C SER A 127 20.18 -8.65 -0.82
N PHE A 128 19.32 -9.55 -1.30
CA PHE A 128 17.91 -9.25 -1.52
C PHE A 128 17.20 -8.95 -0.20
N LEU A 129 17.37 -9.80 0.81
CA LEU A 129 16.76 -9.65 2.13
C LEU A 129 17.18 -8.34 2.80
N ALA A 130 18.48 -8.02 2.79
CA ALA A 130 19.00 -6.81 3.42
C ALA A 130 18.48 -5.51 2.79
N ARG A 131 18.27 -5.50 1.46
CA ARG A 131 17.72 -4.32 0.77
C ARG A 131 16.23 -4.16 0.97
N ARG A 132 15.49 -5.27 1.06
CA ARG A 132 14.03 -5.24 1.16
C ARG A 132 13.54 -5.08 2.60
N PHE A 133 14.22 -5.72 3.53
CA PHE A 133 13.87 -5.78 4.96
C PHE A 133 15.03 -5.27 5.82
N PRO A 134 15.47 -4.01 5.64
CA PRO A 134 16.70 -3.52 6.28
C PRO A 134 16.64 -3.49 7.82
N GLU A 135 15.43 -3.43 8.41
CA GLU A 135 15.27 -3.46 9.87
C GLU A 135 15.48 -4.86 10.46
N ASP A 136 15.08 -5.90 9.71
CA ASP A 136 15.23 -7.30 10.10
C ASP A 136 16.58 -7.88 9.64
N TRP A 137 17.10 -7.41 8.49
CA TRP A 137 18.26 -7.94 7.78
C TRP A 137 19.31 -6.85 7.55
N THR A 138 20.22 -6.67 8.50
CA THR A 138 21.36 -5.76 8.28
C THR A 138 22.42 -6.42 7.41
N GLU A 139 23.16 -5.63 6.62
CA GLU A 139 24.31 -6.14 5.84
C GLU A 139 25.36 -6.80 6.75
N ALA A 140 25.53 -6.29 7.97
CA ALA A 140 26.42 -6.88 8.97
C ALA A 140 25.93 -8.26 9.45
N TRP A 141 24.61 -8.44 9.62
CA TRP A 141 24.04 -9.73 9.97
C TRP A 141 24.18 -10.73 8.81
N ALA A 142 23.95 -10.29 7.57
CA ALA A 142 24.15 -11.12 6.38
C ALA A 142 25.59 -11.64 6.26
N LEU A 143 26.60 -10.80 6.55
CA LEU A 143 28.00 -11.21 6.52
C LEU A 143 28.29 -12.33 7.53
N LYS A 144 27.78 -12.20 8.76
CA LYS A 144 27.93 -13.20 9.81
C LYS A 144 27.34 -14.56 9.42
N VAL A 145 26.21 -14.57 8.71
CA VAL A 145 25.60 -15.82 8.23
C VAL A 145 26.47 -16.50 7.18
N VAL A 146 27.06 -15.74 6.25
CA VAL A 146 27.96 -16.29 5.23
C VAL A 146 29.24 -16.85 5.87
N GLU A 147 29.78 -16.16 6.88
CA GLU A 147 30.95 -16.63 7.64
C GLU A 147 30.62 -17.92 8.41
N ALA A 148 29.49 -17.96 9.12
CA ALA A 148 29.04 -19.14 9.85
C ALA A 148 28.74 -20.34 8.93
N GLU A 149 28.15 -20.11 7.75
CA GLU A 149 27.94 -21.15 6.74
C GLU A 149 29.28 -21.75 6.27
N ALA A 150 30.27 -20.90 5.98
CA ALA A 150 31.60 -21.36 5.56
C ALA A 150 32.31 -22.15 6.67
N GLU A 151 32.14 -21.74 7.93
CA GLU A 151 32.65 -22.49 9.09
C GLU A 151 31.97 -23.85 9.24
N LEU A 152 30.64 -23.90 9.12
CA LEU A 152 29.86 -25.14 9.22
C LEU A 152 30.15 -26.09 8.05
N GLU A 153 30.29 -25.58 6.83
CA GLU A 153 30.69 -26.36 5.66
C GLU A 153 32.12 -26.91 5.83
N ALA A 154 33.05 -26.11 6.36
CA ALA A 154 34.39 -26.56 6.69
C ALA A 154 34.41 -27.66 7.78
N ALA A 155 33.50 -27.58 8.75
CA ALA A 155 33.41 -28.51 9.88
C ALA A 155 32.67 -29.82 9.56
N HIS A 156 31.57 -29.74 8.79
CA HIS A 156 30.62 -30.84 8.59
C HIS A 156 30.48 -31.26 7.11
N GLY A 157 31.20 -30.61 6.21
CA GLY A 157 31.10 -30.84 4.76
C GLY A 157 29.87 -30.17 4.11
N PRO A 158 29.68 -30.35 2.81
CA PRO A 158 28.67 -29.63 2.01
C PRO A 158 27.21 -29.98 2.34
N ASN A 159 26.95 -30.94 3.23
CA ASN A 159 25.61 -31.30 3.70
C ASN A 159 25.40 -31.00 5.20
N TRP A 160 26.12 -29.98 5.71
CA TRP A 160 26.08 -29.59 7.12
C TRP A 160 24.67 -29.24 7.61
N LEU A 161 23.79 -28.72 6.74
CA LEU A 161 22.42 -28.35 7.13
C LEU A 161 21.63 -29.55 7.67
N SER A 162 21.72 -30.72 7.03
CA SER A 162 21.11 -31.94 7.57
C SER A 162 21.72 -32.34 8.91
N ALA A 163 23.04 -32.21 9.05
CA ALA A 163 23.74 -32.58 10.28
C ALA A 163 23.41 -31.68 11.49
N VAL A 164 23.02 -30.42 11.25
CA VAL A 164 22.68 -29.46 12.32
C VAL A 164 21.20 -29.49 12.67
N VAL A 165 20.30 -29.67 11.70
CA VAL A 165 18.85 -29.70 11.95
C VAL A 165 18.44 -30.93 12.77
N ASP A 166 19.15 -32.05 12.64
CA ASP A 166 18.92 -33.26 13.44
C ASP A 166 19.29 -33.11 14.93
N LEU A 167 19.95 -32.02 15.36
CA LEU A 167 20.33 -31.80 16.76
C LEU A 167 19.24 -31.15 17.63
N ASP A 168 18.19 -30.59 17.03
CA ASP A 168 17.15 -29.82 17.74
C ASP A 168 15.81 -30.57 17.91
N ASP A 169 15.66 -31.78 17.36
CA ASP A 169 14.43 -32.61 17.50
C ASP A 169 14.43 -33.53 18.75
N ASP A 170 15.50 -33.53 19.55
CA ASP A 170 15.67 -34.36 20.77
C ASP A 170 15.65 -33.55 22.10
N ALA A 171 15.16 -32.30 22.10
CA ALA A 171 15.12 -31.41 23.27
C ALA A 171 13.70 -31.05 23.77
#